data_AF-A0AB74HRC4-F1
#
_entry.id   AF-A0AB74HRC4-F1
#
_cell.length_a   1.000
_cell.length_b   1.000
_cell.length_c   1.000
_cell.angle_alpha   90.00
_cell.angle_beta   90.00
_cell.angle_gamma   90.00
#
_symmetry.space_group_name_H-M   'P 1'
#
loop_
_entity.id
_entity.type
_entity.pdbx_description
1 polymer ?
#
loop_
_entity_poly.entity_id
_entity_poly.type
_entity_poly.pdbx_seq_one_letter_code
_entity_poly.pdbx_strand_id
1 'polypeptide(L)'
;MQLVSPRYLESAYMWLLFVVGVFTALYGNVFLASALLGVSIYALVMPELLFRLAEHVRVEVTDELKLFPGDEESYVIRLISTAKVPLGVVRLSGYLHPTVEVENHAFWRQENYVGGEAVVSYDLPLKAIKRGPIRVEAIGMEIRDPLRMFSLYKEEPLARIGYVFPEFLPYPIPKRPPTLPGEEMVRHSAYRDPETFQSVAPYHGQPMRQLYWSAYAKTGELLARTEQPVQANEYVVVLDLLTKDGRSLTHQMERVISQAAALCRDFEKENASYGLIVPTLTKDGITYDLAPGSGETHFRKVMTTLACLSERDFPMARSLFERKVAKYGGSQSILRLGGDGK
;
A
#
# COMPACT_ATOMS: atom_id res chain seq x y z
N MET A 1 -16.60 20.21 -7.89
CA MET A 1 -16.83 20.34 -9.34
C MET A 1 -16.76 21.81 -9.71
N GLN A 2 -16.03 22.17 -10.74
CA GLN A 2 -15.90 23.53 -11.25
C GLN A 2 -16.23 23.52 -12.74
N LEU A 3 -17.17 24.34 -13.17
CA LEU A 3 -17.45 24.55 -14.59
C LEU A 3 -16.47 25.59 -15.12
N VAL A 4 -15.71 25.23 -16.13
CA VAL A 4 -14.86 26.15 -16.90
C VAL A 4 -15.64 26.54 -18.15
N SER A 5 -16.18 27.76 -18.13
CA SER A 5 -16.81 28.37 -19.30
C SER A 5 -16.11 29.69 -19.65
N PRO A 6 -16.05 30.05 -20.94
CA PRO A 6 -15.66 31.39 -21.37
C PRO A 6 -16.60 32.45 -20.79
N ARG A 7 -16.07 33.61 -20.41
CA ARG A 7 -16.85 34.73 -19.83
C ARG A 7 -18.03 35.22 -20.69
N TYR A 8 -17.95 35.07 -22.00
CA TYR A 8 -19.03 35.45 -22.92
C TYR A 8 -20.18 34.42 -22.97
N LEU A 9 -20.01 33.24 -22.37
CA LEU A 9 -21.06 32.22 -22.20
C LEU A 9 -21.69 32.26 -20.80
N GLU A 10 -21.51 33.36 -20.04
CA GLU A 10 -22.27 33.59 -18.81
C GLU A 10 -23.77 33.66 -19.09
N SER A 11 -24.57 33.13 -18.16
CA SER A 11 -26.02 32.93 -18.34
C SER A 11 -26.77 34.20 -18.75
N ALA A 12 -26.33 35.38 -18.29
CA ALA A 12 -26.94 36.67 -18.62
C ALA A 12 -26.80 37.04 -20.12
N TYR A 13 -25.62 36.85 -20.72
CA TYR A 13 -25.41 37.15 -22.14
C TYR A 13 -26.15 36.17 -23.04
N MET A 14 -26.27 34.91 -22.61
CA MET A 14 -27.00 33.88 -23.35
C MET A 14 -28.51 34.12 -23.32
N TRP A 15 -29.06 34.63 -22.22
CA TRP A 15 -30.45 35.08 -22.16
C TRP A 15 -30.70 36.28 -23.09
N LEU A 16 -29.76 37.23 -23.16
CA LEU A 16 -29.87 38.37 -24.07
C LEU A 16 -29.81 37.89 -25.54
N LEU A 17 -28.88 37.00 -25.88
CA LEU A 17 -28.80 36.38 -27.20
C LEU A 17 -30.06 35.59 -27.56
N PHE A 18 -30.66 34.89 -26.60
CA PHE A 18 -31.92 34.20 -26.79
C PHE A 18 -33.05 35.18 -27.15
N VAL A 19 -33.18 36.28 -26.40
CA VAL A 19 -34.18 37.33 -26.66
C VAL A 19 -33.95 37.97 -28.04
N VAL A 20 -32.71 38.31 -28.38
CA VAL A 20 -32.37 38.82 -29.72
C VAL A 20 -32.73 37.81 -30.80
N GLY A 21 -32.44 36.51 -30.57
CA GLY A 21 -32.84 35.41 -31.44
C GLY A 21 -34.36 35.38 -31.69
N VAL A 22 -35.18 35.51 -30.64
CA VAL A 22 -36.65 35.57 -30.76
C VAL A 22 -37.09 36.80 -31.56
N PHE A 23 -36.53 37.98 -31.31
CA PHE A 23 -36.84 39.18 -32.09
C PHE A 23 -36.45 39.02 -33.57
N THR A 24 -35.29 38.43 -33.87
CA THR A 24 -34.88 38.14 -35.24
C THR A 24 -35.75 37.08 -35.91
N ALA A 25 -36.34 36.15 -35.16
CA ALA A 25 -37.29 35.18 -35.69
C ALA A 25 -38.61 35.84 -36.12
N LEU A 26 -39.05 36.85 -35.37
CA LEU A 26 -40.30 37.58 -35.62
C LEU A 26 -40.18 38.59 -36.77
N TYR A 27 -39.04 39.26 -36.91
CA TYR A 27 -38.88 40.40 -37.82
C TYR A 27 -37.79 40.23 -38.89
N GLY A 28 -37.02 39.13 -38.87
CA GLY A 28 -35.80 38.99 -39.66
C GLY A 28 -35.66 37.66 -40.40
N ASN A 29 -34.41 37.28 -40.66
CA ASN A 29 -34.09 36.06 -41.40
C ASN A 29 -34.19 34.82 -40.49
N VAL A 30 -35.05 33.87 -40.89
CA VAL A 30 -35.33 32.62 -40.18
C VAL A 30 -34.06 31.78 -39.95
N PHE A 31 -33.12 31.75 -40.89
CA PHE A 31 -31.87 31.00 -40.75
C PHE A 31 -30.96 31.58 -39.66
N LEU A 32 -30.90 32.91 -39.55
CA LEU A 32 -30.07 33.57 -38.56
C LEU A 32 -30.71 33.47 -37.17
N ALA A 33 -32.03 33.55 -37.12
CA ALA A 33 -32.80 33.35 -35.89
C ALA A 33 -32.67 31.93 -35.34
N SER A 34 -32.74 30.90 -36.19
CA SER A 34 -32.60 29.50 -35.75
C SER A 34 -31.18 29.20 -35.22
N ALA A 35 -30.14 29.79 -35.83
CA ALA A 35 -28.77 29.68 -35.34
C ALA A 35 -28.60 30.34 -33.97
N LEU A 36 -29.10 31.57 -33.77
CA LEU A 36 -29.02 32.29 -32.50
C LEU A 36 -29.78 31.57 -31.37
N LEU A 37 -31.00 31.09 -31.65
CA LEU A 37 -31.78 30.32 -30.69
C LEU A 37 -31.11 28.99 -30.36
N GLY A 38 -30.57 28.29 -31.36
CA GLY A 38 -29.86 27.01 -31.17
C GLY A 38 -28.64 27.15 -30.25
N VAL A 39 -27.78 28.14 -30.51
CA VAL A 39 -26.60 28.41 -29.66
C VAL A 39 -27.01 28.83 -28.26
N SER A 40 -28.07 29.64 -28.13
CA SER A 40 -28.55 30.11 -26.83
C SER A 40 -29.13 28.97 -25.98
N ILE A 41 -29.97 28.12 -26.57
CA ILE A 41 -30.52 26.94 -25.90
C ILE A 41 -29.39 25.98 -25.51
N TYR A 42 -28.45 25.73 -26.41
CA TYR A 42 -27.30 24.87 -26.14
C TYR A 42 -26.52 25.36 -24.91
N ALA A 43 -26.19 26.64 -24.87
CA ALA A 43 -25.42 27.22 -23.77
C ALA A 43 -26.16 27.25 -22.43
N LEU A 44 -27.49 27.32 -22.43
CA LEU A 44 -28.30 27.24 -21.21
C LEU A 44 -28.44 25.81 -20.69
N VAL A 45 -28.59 24.83 -21.59
CA VAL A 45 -28.88 23.43 -21.20
C VAL A 45 -27.61 22.63 -20.92
N MET A 46 -26.53 22.84 -21.69
CA MET A 46 -25.34 21.99 -21.61
C MET A 46 -24.59 22.03 -20.29
N PRO A 47 -24.41 23.18 -19.61
CA PRO A 47 -23.79 23.21 -18.29
C PRO A 47 -24.50 22.30 -17.28
N GLU A 48 -25.82 22.40 -17.20
CA GLU A 48 -26.66 21.59 -16.31
C GLU A 48 -26.59 20.10 -16.67
N LEU A 49 -26.58 19.78 -17.97
CA LEU A 49 -26.40 18.41 -18.44
C LEU A 49 -25.04 17.85 -18.01
N LEU A 50 -23.95 18.61 -18.18
CA LEU A 50 -22.61 18.18 -17.77
C LEU A 50 -22.53 17.92 -16.27
N PHE A 51 -23.14 18.76 -15.42
CA PHE A 51 -23.19 18.52 -13.98
C PHE A 51 -23.89 17.20 -13.64
N ARG A 52 -25.07 16.94 -14.23
CA ARG A 52 -25.79 15.68 -14.03
C ARG A 52 -25.01 14.47 -14.53
N LEU A 53 -24.34 14.60 -15.66
CA LEU A 53 -23.51 13.53 -16.21
C LEU A 53 -22.34 13.21 -15.27
N ALA A 54 -21.70 14.21 -14.68
CA ALA A 54 -20.56 14.02 -13.77
C ALA A 54 -20.91 13.34 -12.43
N GLU A 55 -22.16 13.43 -11.99
CA GLU A 55 -22.65 12.69 -10.82
C GLU A 55 -22.72 11.18 -11.07
N HIS A 56 -22.91 10.78 -12.33
CA HIS A 56 -23.01 9.38 -12.76
C HIS A 56 -21.66 8.76 -13.15
N VAL A 57 -20.57 9.50 -12.94
CA VAL A 57 -19.21 9.02 -13.21
C VAL A 57 -18.47 8.80 -11.91
N ARG A 58 -17.87 7.61 -11.80
CA ARG A 58 -17.01 7.21 -10.68
C ARG A 58 -15.71 6.63 -11.21
N VAL A 59 -14.62 6.91 -10.49
CA VAL A 59 -13.32 6.30 -10.77
C VAL A 59 -13.13 5.15 -9.79
N GLU A 60 -12.87 3.95 -10.33
CA GLU A 60 -12.50 2.77 -9.55
C GLU A 60 -11.02 2.45 -9.74
N VAL A 61 -10.41 2.14 -8.61
CA VAL A 61 -9.01 1.74 -8.47
C VAL A 61 -8.98 0.22 -8.46
N THR A 62 -8.09 -0.36 -9.26
CA THR A 62 -7.87 -1.81 -9.34
C THR A 62 -7.03 -2.28 -8.13
N ASP A 63 -6.59 -3.53 -8.13
CA ASP A 63 -5.77 -4.15 -7.08
C ASP A 63 -4.56 -3.30 -6.64
N GLU A 64 -4.11 -3.56 -5.41
CA GLU A 64 -2.94 -2.89 -4.85
C GLU A 64 -1.67 -3.26 -5.63
N LEU A 65 -1.02 -2.25 -6.21
CA LEU A 65 0.24 -2.40 -6.93
C LEU A 65 1.41 -2.58 -5.94
N LYS A 66 2.33 -3.49 -6.26
CA LYS A 66 3.51 -3.76 -5.43
C LYS A 66 4.75 -3.76 -6.32
N LEU A 67 5.61 -2.77 -6.13
CA LEU A 67 6.81 -2.56 -6.95
C LEU A 67 8.06 -2.57 -6.09
N PHE A 68 9.20 -2.88 -6.68
CA PHE A 68 10.50 -2.53 -6.15
C PHE A 68 11.06 -1.29 -6.85
N PRO A 69 12.01 -0.56 -6.24
CA PRO A 69 12.63 0.59 -6.88
C PRO A 69 13.31 0.17 -8.19
N GLY A 70 13.06 0.93 -9.26
CA GLY A 70 13.53 0.62 -10.61
C GLY A 70 12.54 -0.18 -11.47
N ASP A 71 11.51 -0.79 -10.89
CA ASP A 71 10.50 -1.54 -11.65
C ASP A 71 9.62 -0.59 -12.48
N GLU A 72 9.28 -1.04 -13.69
CA GLU A 72 8.37 -0.37 -14.61
C GLU A 72 7.15 -1.27 -14.85
N GLU A 73 5.97 -0.85 -14.37
CA GLU A 73 4.70 -1.57 -14.55
C GLU A 73 3.58 -0.61 -14.95
N SER A 74 2.66 -1.10 -15.79
CA SER A 74 1.47 -0.34 -16.18
C SER A 74 0.32 -0.57 -15.18
N TYR A 75 -0.16 0.51 -14.57
CA TYR A 75 -1.31 0.49 -13.67
C TYR A 75 -2.59 0.92 -14.40
N VAL A 76 -3.67 0.16 -14.24
CA VAL A 76 -4.94 0.45 -14.94
C VAL A 76 -5.94 1.10 -14.00
N ILE A 77 -6.34 2.34 -14.32
CA ILE A 77 -7.43 3.05 -13.65
C ILE A 77 -8.70 2.87 -14.47
N ARG A 78 -9.80 2.46 -13.84
CA ARG A 78 -11.08 2.26 -14.53
C ARG A 78 -12.04 3.39 -14.22
N LEU A 79 -12.54 4.03 -15.26
CA LEU A 79 -13.63 4.99 -15.17
C LEU A 79 -14.94 4.28 -15.51
N ILE A 80 -15.89 4.34 -14.59
CA ILE A 80 -17.22 3.73 -14.75
C ILE A 80 -18.23 4.86 -14.92
N SER A 81 -18.90 4.86 -16.07
CA SER A 81 -20.04 5.71 -16.36
C SER A 81 -21.33 4.91 -16.24
N THR A 82 -22.26 5.37 -15.41
CA THR A 82 -23.64 4.85 -15.37
C THR A 82 -24.62 5.74 -16.15
N ALA A 83 -24.13 6.77 -16.83
CA ALA A 83 -24.97 7.66 -17.62
C ALA A 83 -25.43 6.97 -18.91
N LYS A 84 -26.73 7.03 -19.22
CA LYS A 84 -27.30 6.48 -20.48
C LYS A 84 -26.86 7.23 -21.73
N VAL A 85 -26.45 8.49 -21.57
CA VAL A 85 -26.00 9.37 -22.65
C VAL A 85 -24.47 9.31 -22.72
N PRO A 86 -23.86 9.33 -23.92
CA PRO A 86 -22.41 9.41 -24.04
C PRO A 86 -21.86 10.67 -23.37
N LEU A 87 -20.82 10.49 -22.56
CA LEU A 87 -20.09 11.59 -21.92
C LEU A 87 -19.23 12.37 -22.91
N GLY A 88 -18.90 11.76 -24.06
CA GLY A 88 -18.00 12.35 -25.05
C GLY A 88 -16.54 12.11 -24.69
N VAL A 89 -15.70 13.12 -24.88
CA VAL A 89 -14.27 13.02 -24.56
C VAL A 89 -14.07 13.38 -23.09
N VAL A 90 -13.65 12.38 -22.31
CA VAL A 90 -13.27 12.58 -20.92
C VAL A 90 -11.75 12.60 -20.86
N ARG A 91 -11.22 13.67 -20.27
CA ARG A 91 -9.80 13.79 -19.96
C ARG A 91 -9.60 13.46 -18.50
N LEU A 92 -8.74 12.51 -18.21
CA LEU A 92 -8.33 12.19 -16.86
C LEU A 92 -6.89 12.65 -16.65
N SER A 93 -6.65 13.30 -15.53
CA SER A 93 -5.36 13.87 -15.18
C SER A 93 -5.12 13.71 -13.70
N GLY A 94 -3.85 13.61 -13.29
CA GLY A 94 -3.55 13.51 -11.88
C GLY A 94 -2.11 13.79 -11.55
N TYR A 95 -1.89 14.06 -10.27
CA TYR A 95 -0.56 14.24 -9.69
C TYR A 95 -0.20 13.00 -8.88
N LEU A 96 0.93 12.40 -9.23
CA LEU A 96 1.52 11.29 -8.52
C LEU A 96 2.44 11.81 -7.43
N HIS A 97 2.41 11.15 -6.27
CA HIS A 97 3.41 11.38 -5.24
C HIS A 97 4.79 10.96 -5.77
N PRO A 98 5.90 11.66 -5.41
CA PRO A 98 7.27 11.40 -5.89
C PRO A 98 7.87 10.01 -5.57
N THR A 99 7.06 9.10 -5.04
CA THR A 99 7.37 7.66 -4.94
C THR A 99 7.49 7.03 -6.34
N VAL A 100 6.63 7.48 -7.27
CA VAL A 100 6.53 6.98 -8.64
C VAL A 100 6.44 8.13 -9.64
N GLU A 101 6.90 7.90 -10.85
CA GLU A 101 6.75 8.83 -11.97
C GLU A 101 6.19 8.12 -13.20
N VAL A 102 5.57 8.91 -14.09
CA VAL A 102 5.13 8.50 -15.42
C VAL A 102 6.00 9.26 -16.41
N GLU A 103 6.79 8.55 -17.23
CA GLU A 103 7.63 9.18 -18.26
C GLU A 103 8.51 10.34 -17.72
N ASN A 104 9.12 10.18 -16.54
CA ASN A 104 9.91 11.19 -15.81
C ASN A 104 9.12 12.44 -15.36
N HIS A 105 7.79 12.36 -15.31
CA HIS A 105 6.92 13.43 -14.82
C HIS A 105 6.02 12.91 -13.70
N ALA A 106 5.76 13.76 -12.71
CA ALA A 106 4.78 13.48 -11.65
C ALA A 106 3.33 13.70 -12.13
N PHE A 107 3.15 14.42 -13.24
CA PHE A 107 1.84 14.73 -13.81
C PHE A 107 1.58 13.83 -15.01
N TRP A 108 0.38 13.24 -15.05
CA TRP A 108 -0.06 12.45 -16.18
C TRP A 108 -1.42 12.94 -16.68
N ARG A 109 -1.67 12.76 -17.97
CA ARG A 109 -2.92 13.16 -18.63
C ARG A 109 -3.22 12.24 -19.79
N GLN A 110 -4.45 11.73 -19.84
CA GLN A 110 -4.95 10.93 -20.95
C GLN A 110 -6.38 11.33 -21.29
N GLU A 111 -6.78 11.11 -22.54
CA GLU A 111 -8.09 11.45 -23.06
C GLU A 111 -8.69 10.24 -23.74
N ASN A 112 -9.86 9.81 -23.32
CA ASN A 112 -10.58 8.71 -23.94
C ASN A 112 -12.04 9.10 -24.19
N TYR A 113 -12.62 8.52 -25.24
CA TYR A 113 -14.05 8.66 -25.50
C TYR A 113 -14.82 7.71 -24.59
N VAL A 114 -15.78 8.24 -23.83
CA VAL A 114 -16.61 7.46 -22.91
C VAL A 114 -18.06 7.48 -23.42
N GLY A 115 -18.53 6.31 -23.83
CA GLY A 115 -19.91 6.09 -24.27
C GLY A 115 -20.93 6.14 -23.13
N GLY A 116 -22.20 5.88 -23.46
CA GLY A 116 -23.23 5.64 -22.46
C GLY A 116 -23.04 4.28 -21.81
N GLU A 117 -23.21 4.19 -20.50
CA GLU A 117 -23.08 2.96 -19.69
C GLU A 117 -21.78 2.19 -20.00
N ALA A 118 -20.66 2.92 -20.07
CA ALA A 118 -19.36 2.39 -20.47
C ALA A 118 -18.36 2.33 -19.31
N VAL A 119 -17.48 1.33 -19.38
CA VAL A 119 -16.27 1.22 -18.54
C VAL A 119 -15.07 1.46 -19.44
N VAL A 120 -14.25 2.44 -19.09
CA VAL A 120 -13.05 2.83 -19.85
C VAL A 120 -11.82 2.72 -18.97
N SER A 121 -10.79 2.04 -19.47
CA SER A 121 -9.50 1.89 -18.82
C SER A 121 -8.52 2.97 -19.26
N TYR A 122 -7.75 3.48 -18.31
CA TYR A 122 -6.61 4.36 -18.53
C TYR A 122 -5.35 3.65 -18.04
N ASP A 123 -4.36 3.50 -18.91
CA ASP A 123 -3.13 2.76 -18.63
C ASP A 123 -2.04 3.74 -18.22
N LEU A 124 -1.55 3.64 -16.99
CA LEU A 124 -0.52 4.50 -16.44
C LEU A 124 0.80 3.73 -16.38
N PRO A 125 1.78 4.00 -17.25
CA PRO A 125 3.11 3.41 -17.13
C PRO A 125 3.84 4.03 -15.94
N LEU A 126 3.89 3.32 -14.83
CA LEU A 126 4.52 3.76 -13.59
C LEU A 126 5.94 3.23 -13.50
N LYS A 127 6.87 4.12 -13.15
CA LYS A 127 8.23 3.77 -12.75
C LYS A 127 8.42 4.04 -11.28
N ALA A 128 8.82 3.01 -10.53
CA ALA A 128 9.13 3.14 -9.11
C ALA A 128 10.50 3.77 -8.91
N ILE A 129 10.58 4.85 -8.12
CA ILE A 129 11.84 5.59 -7.90
C ILE A 129 12.30 5.51 -6.45
N LYS A 130 11.38 5.69 -5.50
CA LYS A 130 11.69 5.67 -4.07
C LYS A 130 10.76 4.73 -3.33
N ARG A 131 11.25 4.14 -2.24
CA ARG A 131 10.40 3.39 -1.30
C ARG A 131 9.30 4.29 -0.75
N GLY A 132 8.08 3.77 -0.67
CA GLY A 132 6.98 4.51 -0.08
C GLY A 132 5.62 3.95 -0.46
N PRO A 133 4.54 4.43 0.17
CA PRO A 133 3.21 4.23 -0.37
C PRO A 133 3.06 4.97 -1.70
N ILE A 134 2.45 4.31 -2.68
CA ILE A 134 2.09 4.91 -3.96
C ILE A 134 0.73 5.59 -3.77
N ARG A 135 0.71 6.91 -3.94
CA ARG A 135 -0.49 7.74 -3.75
C ARG A 135 -0.67 8.64 -4.96
N VAL A 136 -1.91 8.74 -5.42
CA VAL A 136 -2.32 9.76 -6.37
C VAL A 136 -2.95 10.87 -5.54
N GLU A 137 -2.37 12.06 -5.55
CA GLU A 137 -2.82 13.14 -4.65
C GLU A 137 -4.22 13.63 -5.01
N ALA A 138 -4.46 13.82 -6.31
CA ALA A 138 -5.74 14.19 -6.85
C ALA A 138 -5.90 13.64 -8.26
N ILE A 139 -7.10 13.15 -8.57
CA ILE A 139 -7.51 12.84 -9.94
C ILE A 139 -8.49 13.92 -10.39
N GLY A 140 -8.05 14.71 -11.35
CA GLY A 140 -8.86 15.66 -12.09
C GLY A 140 -9.46 15.01 -13.32
N MET A 141 -10.78 14.89 -13.33
CA MET A 141 -11.56 14.51 -14.49
C MET A 141 -12.17 15.75 -15.15
N GLU A 142 -11.90 15.92 -16.43
CA GLU A 142 -12.47 16.99 -17.24
C GLU A 142 -13.37 16.37 -18.31
N ILE A 143 -14.67 16.63 -18.20
CA ILE A 143 -15.68 16.21 -19.19
C ILE A 143 -15.90 17.39 -20.13
N ARG A 144 -15.72 17.15 -21.44
CA ARG A 144 -15.93 18.17 -22.47
C ARG A 144 -17.16 17.88 -23.29
N ASP A 145 -17.92 18.93 -23.56
CA ASP A 145 -19.06 18.86 -24.44
C ASP A 145 -18.64 18.55 -25.91
N PRO A 146 -19.56 18.04 -26.74
CA PRO A 146 -19.27 17.75 -28.14
C PRO A 146 -18.79 18.95 -28.97
N LEU A 147 -19.20 20.18 -28.62
CA LEU A 147 -18.77 21.41 -29.31
C LEU A 147 -17.53 22.05 -28.67
N ARG A 148 -16.98 21.46 -27.59
CA ARG A 148 -15.83 21.94 -26.81
C ARG A 148 -15.99 23.37 -26.28
N MET A 149 -17.21 23.83 -26.05
CA MET A 149 -17.53 25.15 -25.51
C MET A 149 -17.56 25.20 -23.97
N PHE A 150 -17.85 24.07 -23.33
CA PHE A 150 -18.00 23.91 -21.88
C PHE A 150 -17.18 22.73 -21.39
N SER A 151 -16.33 22.97 -20.39
CA SER A 151 -15.54 21.92 -19.76
C SER A 151 -15.92 21.86 -18.29
N LEU A 152 -16.33 20.69 -17.81
CA LEU A 152 -16.59 20.49 -16.40
C LEU A 152 -15.41 19.75 -15.77
N TYR A 153 -14.80 20.37 -14.76
CA TYR A 153 -13.73 19.77 -13.97
C TYR A 153 -14.29 19.20 -12.66
N LYS A 154 -14.08 17.91 -12.44
CA LYS A 154 -14.38 17.21 -11.19
C LYS A 154 -13.07 16.65 -10.65
N GLU A 155 -12.72 17.07 -9.44
CA GLU A 155 -11.59 16.52 -8.72
C GLU A 155 -12.10 15.49 -7.72
N GLU A 156 -11.54 14.29 -7.77
CA GLU A 156 -11.76 13.25 -6.78
C GLU A 156 -10.43 12.92 -6.09
N PRO A 157 -10.39 12.95 -4.73
CA PRO A 157 -9.22 12.48 -4.02
C PRO A 157 -9.16 10.96 -4.20
N LEU A 158 -8.11 10.47 -4.86
CA LEU A 158 -7.88 9.04 -4.93
C LEU A 158 -7.03 8.60 -3.73
N ALA A 159 -7.34 7.44 -3.19
CA ALA A 159 -6.56 6.86 -2.11
C ALA A 159 -5.23 6.27 -2.63
N ARG A 160 -4.52 5.61 -1.71
CA ARG A 160 -3.32 4.83 -1.97
C ARG A 160 -3.60 3.72 -2.98
N ILE A 161 -2.81 3.65 -4.05
CA ILE A 161 -2.94 2.65 -5.12
C ILE A 161 -2.00 1.45 -4.94
N GLY A 162 -1.00 1.57 -4.06
CA GLY A 162 -0.02 0.52 -3.87
C GLY A 162 1.14 0.89 -2.96
N TYR A 163 2.22 0.10 -3.04
CA TYR A 163 3.45 0.27 -2.27
C TYR A 163 4.68 0.01 -3.15
N VAL A 164 5.71 0.84 -2.98
CA VAL A 164 7.08 0.53 -3.40
C VAL A 164 7.82 -0.01 -2.20
N PHE A 165 8.23 -1.27 -2.28
CA PHE A 165 8.96 -1.96 -1.23
C PHE A 165 10.42 -1.48 -1.12
N PRO A 166 11.06 -1.64 0.04
CA PRO A 166 12.50 -1.39 0.16
C PRO A 166 13.33 -2.33 -0.71
N GLU A 167 14.46 -1.82 -1.21
CA GLU A 167 15.50 -2.67 -1.79
C GLU A 167 16.13 -3.56 -0.72
N PHE A 168 16.63 -4.72 -1.14
CA PHE A 168 17.32 -5.66 -0.27
C PHE A 168 18.82 -5.37 -0.24
N LEU A 169 19.29 -4.69 0.81
CA LEU A 169 20.73 -4.50 1.01
C LEU A 169 21.26 -5.64 1.90
N PRO A 170 22.18 -6.49 1.42
CA PRO A 170 22.70 -7.60 2.20
C PRO A 170 23.27 -7.12 3.53
N TYR A 171 22.88 -7.79 4.61
CA TYR A 171 23.42 -7.57 5.95
C TYR A 171 24.00 -8.89 6.46
N PRO A 172 25.28 -8.94 6.85
CA PRO A 172 25.86 -10.16 7.38
C PRO A 172 25.20 -10.48 8.73
N ILE A 173 24.34 -11.47 8.74
CA ILE A 173 23.86 -12.06 10.00
C ILE A 173 25.07 -12.68 10.67
N PRO A 174 25.38 -12.35 11.94
CA PRO A 174 26.30 -13.16 12.71
C PRO A 174 25.71 -14.57 12.78
N LYS A 175 26.24 -15.49 11.96
CA LYS A 175 25.80 -16.89 11.97
C LYS A 175 25.91 -17.38 13.40
N ARG A 176 24.77 -17.74 13.98
CA ARG A 176 24.78 -18.45 15.26
C ARG A 176 25.63 -19.72 15.03
N PRO A 177 26.55 -20.06 15.93
CA PRO A 177 27.14 -21.39 15.88
C PRO A 177 25.97 -22.40 15.86
N PRO A 178 26.04 -23.45 15.03
CA PRO A 178 25.00 -24.48 15.03
C PRO A 178 24.90 -25.01 16.45
N THR A 179 23.79 -24.69 17.12
CA THR A 179 23.55 -25.11 18.49
C THR A 179 23.49 -26.64 18.47
N LEU A 180 24.38 -27.29 19.21
CA LEU A 180 24.35 -28.76 19.29
C LEU A 180 23.01 -29.17 19.91
N PRO A 181 22.40 -30.28 19.46
CA PRO A 181 21.21 -30.82 20.10
C PRO A 181 21.44 -30.96 21.61
N GLY A 182 20.71 -30.20 22.43
CA GLY A 182 20.79 -30.20 23.90
C GLY A 182 21.51 -29.02 24.56
N GLU A 183 22.16 -28.11 23.82
CA GLU A 183 22.84 -26.94 24.40
C GLU A 183 21.89 -25.82 24.86
N GLU A 184 20.69 -25.72 24.27
CA GLU A 184 19.67 -24.77 24.69
C GLU A 184 18.35 -25.47 25.05
N MET A 185 17.95 -25.36 26.32
CA MET A 185 16.63 -25.75 26.77
C MET A 185 15.59 -24.76 26.25
N VAL A 186 14.96 -25.08 25.12
CA VAL A 186 13.67 -24.48 24.76
C VAL A 186 12.64 -25.00 25.76
N ARG A 187 12.18 -24.12 26.65
CA ARG A 187 11.25 -24.51 27.74
C ARG A 187 9.91 -25.03 27.22
N HIS A 188 9.45 -24.52 26.07
CA HIS A 188 8.17 -24.93 25.47
C HIS A 188 8.22 -24.77 23.94
N SER A 189 7.94 -25.86 23.22
CA SER A 189 7.52 -25.82 21.80
C SER A 189 6.29 -26.70 21.65
N ALA A 190 5.28 -26.22 20.93
CA ALA A 190 4.07 -26.99 20.65
C ALA A 190 4.35 -28.11 19.64
N TYR A 191 5.43 -28.00 18.87
CA TYR A 191 5.83 -28.97 17.86
C TYR A 191 7.07 -29.73 18.36
N ARG A 192 7.00 -31.06 18.35
CA ARG A 192 8.11 -31.94 18.70
C ARG A 192 8.47 -32.77 17.48
N ASP A 193 9.77 -32.96 17.28
CA ASP A 193 10.25 -33.80 16.20
C ASP A 193 10.20 -35.27 16.66
N PRO A 194 9.34 -36.12 16.05
CA PRO A 194 9.23 -37.53 16.41
C PRO A 194 10.50 -38.33 16.08
N GLU A 195 11.37 -37.84 15.20
CA GLU A 195 12.58 -38.53 14.77
C GLU A 195 13.75 -38.32 15.75
N THR A 196 13.73 -37.23 16.53
CA THR A 196 14.80 -36.88 17.46
C THR A 196 14.56 -37.45 18.86
N PHE A 197 15.52 -38.22 19.39
CA PHE A 197 15.43 -38.90 20.69
C PHE A 197 16.17 -38.06 21.74
N GLN A 198 15.48 -37.55 22.76
CA GLN A 198 16.12 -36.74 23.80
C GLN A 198 16.37 -37.52 25.09
N SER A 199 15.33 -38.13 25.65
CA SER A 199 15.41 -38.88 26.91
C SER A 199 14.28 -39.89 27.03
N VAL A 200 14.34 -40.71 28.08
CA VAL A 200 13.29 -41.66 28.44
C VAL A 200 12.73 -41.26 29.80
N ALA A 201 11.40 -41.25 29.92
CA ALA A 201 10.71 -40.96 31.17
C ALA A 201 9.73 -42.11 31.51
N PRO A 202 9.39 -42.31 32.80
CA PRO A 202 8.33 -43.24 33.17
C PRO A 202 7.02 -42.88 32.44
N TYR A 203 6.29 -43.90 31.99
CA TYR A 203 5.04 -43.68 31.26
C TYR A 203 3.96 -43.09 32.17
N HIS A 204 3.37 -41.99 31.74
CA HIS A 204 2.29 -41.29 32.46
C HIS A 204 1.08 -41.02 31.54
N GLY A 205 0.76 -41.96 30.64
CA GLY A 205 -0.39 -41.83 29.73
C GLY A 205 -0.10 -41.07 28.43
N GLN A 206 1.16 -41.01 27.98
CA GLN A 206 1.50 -40.51 26.65
C GLN A 206 0.89 -41.37 25.52
N PRO A 207 0.78 -40.88 24.27
CA PRO A 207 0.30 -41.67 23.15
C PRO A 207 1.13 -42.94 22.92
N MET A 208 0.49 -44.03 22.48
CA MET A 208 1.13 -45.35 22.32
C MET A 208 2.32 -45.34 21.35
N ARG A 209 2.36 -44.39 20.39
CA ARG A 209 3.50 -44.18 19.47
C ARG A 209 4.79 -43.75 20.18
N GLN A 210 4.70 -43.16 21.36
CA GLN A 210 5.84 -42.72 22.16
C GLN A 210 6.35 -43.81 23.11
N LEU A 211 5.75 -45.01 23.13
CA LEU A 211 6.24 -46.12 23.95
C LEU A 211 7.55 -46.68 23.43
N TYR A 212 8.51 -46.85 24.34
CA TYR A 212 9.82 -47.39 24.00
C TYR A 212 9.86 -48.89 24.27
N TRP A 213 9.29 -49.67 23.34
CA TRP A 213 9.14 -51.14 23.45
C TRP A 213 10.45 -51.88 23.71
N SER A 214 11.57 -51.38 23.18
CA SER A 214 12.89 -51.99 23.38
C SER A 214 13.40 -51.87 24.82
N ALA A 215 13.08 -50.79 25.53
CA ALA A 215 13.41 -50.66 26.95
C ALA A 215 12.45 -51.46 27.82
N TYR A 216 11.17 -51.52 27.45
CA TYR A 216 10.18 -52.37 28.13
C TYR A 216 10.61 -53.84 28.11
N ALA A 217 11.07 -54.34 26.97
CA ALA A 217 11.54 -55.73 26.85
C ALA A 217 12.75 -56.06 27.74
N LYS A 218 13.57 -55.07 28.11
CA LYS A 218 14.77 -55.26 28.94
C LYS A 218 14.53 -55.04 30.43
N THR A 219 13.66 -54.11 30.79
CA THR A 219 13.47 -53.64 32.17
C THR A 219 12.13 -54.09 32.77
N GLY A 220 11.15 -54.45 31.95
CA GLY A 220 9.78 -54.72 32.37
C GLY A 220 8.99 -53.46 32.74
N GLU A 221 9.61 -52.28 32.70
CA GLU A 221 8.99 -51.00 33.04
C GLU A 221 8.49 -50.27 31.80
N LEU A 222 7.28 -49.73 31.87
CA LEU A 222 6.69 -49.00 30.75
C LEU A 222 7.31 -47.60 30.69
N LEU A 223 8.08 -47.37 29.64
CA LEU A 223 8.87 -46.16 29.44
C LEU A 223 8.43 -45.45 28.16
N ALA A 224 8.33 -44.13 28.22
CA ALA A 224 8.00 -43.28 27.08
C ALA A 224 9.22 -42.50 26.59
N ARG A 225 9.41 -42.48 25.27
CA ARG A 225 10.38 -41.64 24.58
C ARG A 225 9.93 -40.18 24.69
N THR A 226 10.81 -39.33 25.21
CA THR A 226 10.62 -37.88 25.19
C THR A 226 11.25 -37.36 23.91
N GLU A 227 10.40 -36.84 23.02
CA GLU A 227 10.78 -36.19 21.77
C GLU A 227 11.31 -34.78 22.06
N GLN A 228 12.35 -34.38 21.31
CA GLN A 228 12.93 -33.05 21.45
C GLN A 228 11.95 -31.99 20.90
N PRO A 229 11.71 -30.88 21.63
CA PRO A 229 10.96 -29.76 21.06
C PRO A 229 11.66 -29.22 19.82
N VAL A 230 10.92 -29.00 18.73
CA VAL A 230 11.46 -28.31 17.56
C VAL A 230 11.77 -26.88 17.96
N GLN A 231 13.01 -26.46 17.73
CA GLN A 231 13.44 -25.08 17.88
C GLN A 231 12.69 -24.25 16.83
N ALA A 232 11.59 -23.62 17.23
CA ALA A 232 11.07 -22.50 16.48
C ALA A 232 12.03 -21.35 16.74
N ASN A 233 12.88 -21.04 15.75
CA ASN A 233 13.73 -19.86 15.83
C ASN A 233 12.82 -18.63 15.73
N GLU A 234 12.50 -18.06 16.90
CA GLU A 234 11.78 -16.79 17.01
C GLU A 234 12.79 -15.64 17.06
N TYR A 235 12.77 -14.81 16.03
CA TYR A 235 13.59 -13.61 15.92
C TYR A 235 12.74 -12.35 16.18
N VAL A 236 13.38 -11.30 16.67
CA VAL A 236 12.78 -9.96 16.68
C VAL A 236 13.77 -9.01 16.05
N VAL A 237 13.36 -8.41 14.93
CA VAL A 237 14.13 -7.37 14.25
C VAL A 237 13.76 -6.03 14.85
N VAL A 238 14.73 -5.39 15.48
CA VAL A 238 14.59 -4.09 16.12
C VAL A 238 15.30 -3.07 15.24
N LEU A 239 14.55 -2.17 14.59
CA LEU A 239 15.12 -1.10 13.77
C LEU A 239 15.35 0.11 14.65
N ASP A 240 16.58 0.37 15.07
CA ASP A 240 16.91 1.57 15.80
C ASP A 240 17.17 2.73 14.82
N LEU A 241 16.11 3.49 14.54
CA LEU A 241 16.14 4.65 13.65
C LEU A 241 16.41 5.97 14.39
N LEU A 242 16.58 5.95 15.71
CA LEU A 242 16.76 7.16 16.51
C LEU A 242 18.18 7.71 16.41
N THR A 243 18.33 9.03 16.36
CA THR A 243 19.63 9.70 16.55
C THR A 243 20.14 9.61 17.99
N LYS A 244 21.42 9.96 18.24
CA LYS A 244 22.01 10.05 19.59
C LYS A 244 21.15 10.84 20.56
N ASP A 245 20.64 11.96 20.08
CA ASP A 245 19.81 12.88 20.89
C ASP A 245 18.41 12.31 21.15
N GLY A 246 18.00 11.25 20.44
CA GLY A 246 16.71 10.59 20.58
C GLY A 246 15.51 11.45 20.17
N ARG A 247 15.76 12.56 19.47
CA ARG A 247 14.76 13.57 19.10
C ARG A 247 14.41 13.59 17.61
N SER A 248 15.20 12.91 16.79
CA SER A 248 14.99 12.83 15.34
C SER A 248 15.28 11.42 14.82
N LEU A 249 14.80 11.15 13.62
CA LEU A 249 15.17 9.96 12.88
C LEU A 249 16.55 10.16 12.22
N THR A 250 17.29 9.08 12.03
CA THR A 250 18.63 9.09 11.43
C THR A 250 18.57 9.31 9.92
N HIS A 251 19.52 10.05 9.35
CA HIS A 251 19.66 10.21 7.90
C HIS A 251 19.98 8.90 7.16
N GLN A 252 20.45 7.88 7.90
CA GLN A 252 20.75 6.55 7.37
C GLN A 252 19.52 5.62 7.38
N MET A 253 18.31 6.15 7.64
CA MET A 253 17.09 5.36 7.78
C MET A 253 16.84 4.45 6.57
N GLU A 254 17.00 4.98 5.36
CA GLU A 254 16.86 4.22 4.11
C GLU A 254 17.74 2.96 4.09
N ARG A 255 19.00 3.11 4.47
CA ARG A 255 19.97 2.00 4.51
C ARG A 255 19.60 0.95 5.56
N VAL A 256 19.19 1.38 6.76
CA VAL A 256 18.79 0.47 7.84
C VAL A 256 17.52 -0.29 7.46
N ILE A 257 16.56 0.37 6.81
CA ILE A 257 15.33 -0.25 6.30
C ILE A 257 15.67 -1.30 5.23
N SER A 258 16.56 -0.99 4.29
CA SER A 258 16.99 -1.94 3.26
C SER A 258 17.72 -3.16 3.82
N GLN A 259 18.52 -2.97 4.87
CA GLN A 259 19.17 -4.07 5.61
C GLN A 259 18.14 -4.93 6.35
N ALA A 260 17.18 -4.30 7.01
CA ALA A 260 16.09 -5.00 7.68
C ALA A 260 15.25 -5.83 6.69
N ALA A 261 14.93 -5.27 5.53
CA ALA A 261 14.21 -5.98 4.47
C ALA A 261 14.96 -7.23 4.00
N ALA A 262 16.29 -7.12 3.81
CA ALA A 262 17.11 -8.27 3.42
C ALA A 262 17.10 -9.36 4.49
N LEU A 263 17.16 -8.97 5.77
CA LEU A 263 17.09 -9.89 6.90
C LEU A 263 15.75 -10.60 7.01
N CYS A 264 14.64 -9.87 6.89
CA CYS A 264 13.31 -10.46 6.89
C CYS A 264 13.12 -11.45 5.73
N ARG A 265 13.71 -11.17 4.55
CA ARG A 265 13.71 -12.09 3.41
C ARG A 265 14.51 -13.35 3.70
N ASP A 266 15.66 -13.23 4.38
CA ASP A 266 16.49 -14.38 4.72
C ASP A 266 15.82 -15.25 5.80
N PHE A 267 15.15 -14.64 6.79
CA PHE A 267 14.30 -15.36 7.75
C PHE A 267 13.11 -16.07 7.12
N GLU A 268 12.47 -15.44 6.13
CA GLU A 268 11.39 -16.08 5.37
C GLU A 268 11.89 -17.32 4.62
N LYS A 269 13.09 -17.25 4.01
CA LYS A 269 13.73 -18.40 3.35
C LYS A 269 14.07 -19.54 4.32
N GLU A 270 14.41 -19.20 5.56
CA GLU A 270 14.68 -20.17 6.63
C GLU A 270 13.40 -20.69 7.30
N ASN A 271 12.21 -20.24 6.89
CA ASN A 271 10.91 -20.51 7.54
C ASN A 271 10.91 -20.16 9.05
N ALA A 272 11.71 -19.17 9.45
CA ALA A 272 11.77 -18.72 10.82
C ALA A 272 10.58 -17.81 11.17
N SER A 273 10.22 -17.75 12.45
CA SER A 273 9.22 -16.79 12.95
C SER A 273 9.94 -15.50 13.31
N TYR A 274 9.49 -14.34 12.82
CA TYR A 274 10.15 -13.07 13.11
C TYR A 274 9.16 -11.93 13.38
N GLY A 275 9.48 -11.08 14.35
CA GLY A 275 8.76 -9.84 14.66
C GLY A 275 9.50 -8.60 14.17
N LEU A 276 8.81 -7.48 14.08
CA LEU A 276 9.40 -6.17 13.72
C LEU A 276 9.02 -5.14 14.79
N ILE A 277 10.01 -4.41 15.30
CA ILE A 277 9.80 -3.30 16.23
C ILE A 277 10.51 -2.07 15.69
N VAL A 278 9.77 -0.97 15.55
CA VAL A 278 10.30 0.32 15.07
C VAL A 278 9.96 1.41 16.11
N PRO A 279 10.91 2.30 16.47
CA PRO A 279 10.73 3.40 17.42
C PRO A 279 10.04 4.61 16.78
N THR A 280 9.02 4.37 15.96
CA THR A 280 8.29 5.44 15.25
C THR A 280 6.80 5.39 15.59
N LEU A 281 6.20 6.57 15.60
CA LEU A 281 4.78 6.79 15.79
C LEU A 281 4.22 7.41 14.51
N THR A 282 3.13 6.84 14.00
CA THR A 282 2.35 7.45 12.93
C THR A 282 1.78 8.79 13.40
N LYS A 283 1.27 9.60 12.46
CA LYS A 283 0.51 10.82 12.79
C LYS A 283 -0.68 10.55 13.73
N ASP A 284 -1.22 9.34 13.69
CA ASP A 284 -2.33 8.89 14.52
C ASP A 284 -1.89 8.32 15.88
N GLY A 285 -0.58 8.36 16.19
CA GLY A 285 -0.01 7.87 17.45
C GLY A 285 0.12 6.35 17.55
N ILE A 286 0.00 5.63 16.44
CA ILE A 286 0.10 4.16 16.37
C ILE A 286 1.57 3.78 16.12
N THR A 287 2.03 2.71 16.77
CA THR A 287 3.36 2.15 16.54
C THR A 287 3.38 1.13 15.42
N TYR A 288 4.52 1.02 14.73
CA TYR A 288 4.77 0.00 13.72
C TYR A 288 5.34 -1.29 14.34
N ASP A 289 4.65 -1.84 15.33
CA ASP A 289 5.02 -3.11 15.97
C ASP A 289 4.24 -4.30 15.38
N LEU A 290 5.00 -5.27 14.87
CA LEU A 290 4.48 -6.54 14.37
C LEU A 290 4.93 -7.66 15.30
N ALA A 291 3.95 -8.40 15.82
CA ALA A 291 4.20 -9.61 16.58
C ALA A 291 4.90 -10.66 15.71
N PRO A 292 5.68 -11.58 16.33
CA PRO A 292 6.31 -12.67 15.60
C PRO A 292 5.29 -13.52 14.85
N GLY A 293 5.61 -13.77 13.59
CA GLY A 293 4.82 -14.61 12.69
C GLY A 293 5.72 -15.17 11.61
N SER A 294 5.17 -16.10 10.82
CA SER A 294 5.87 -16.73 9.69
C SER A 294 4.96 -16.82 8.46
N GLY A 295 5.58 -17.00 7.30
CA GLY A 295 4.90 -17.24 6.04
C GLY A 295 4.63 -15.97 5.23
N GLU A 296 4.22 -16.19 3.99
CA GLU A 296 4.16 -15.13 2.97
C GLU A 296 3.26 -13.95 3.35
N THR A 297 2.13 -14.21 4.01
CA THR A 297 1.23 -13.14 4.47
C THR A 297 1.88 -12.25 5.52
N HIS A 298 2.74 -12.81 6.36
CA HIS A 298 3.49 -12.07 7.36
C HIS A 298 4.63 -11.28 6.71
N PHE A 299 5.39 -11.91 5.81
CA PHE A 299 6.43 -11.22 5.03
C PHE A 299 5.85 -10.00 4.29
N ARG A 300 4.70 -10.16 3.63
CA ARG A 300 4.00 -9.05 2.96
C ARG A 300 3.64 -7.93 3.94
N LYS A 301 3.11 -8.24 5.13
CA LYS A 301 2.80 -7.23 6.16
C LYS A 301 4.04 -6.48 6.64
N VAL A 302 5.15 -7.19 6.84
CA VAL A 302 6.44 -6.61 7.24
C VAL A 302 6.96 -5.68 6.15
N MET A 303 6.98 -6.10 4.89
CA MET A 303 7.43 -5.28 3.77
C MET A 303 6.55 -4.04 3.55
N THR A 304 5.21 -4.18 3.67
CA THR A 304 4.28 -3.03 3.62
C THR A 304 4.55 -2.07 4.77
N THR A 305 4.86 -2.58 5.96
CA THR A 305 5.18 -1.75 7.13
C THR A 305 6.47 -0.96 6.91
N LEU A 306 7.54 -1.63 6.43
CA LEU A 306 8.80 -0.98 6.07
C LEU A 306 8.63 0.05 4.95
N ALA A 307 7.76 -0.21 3.97
CA ALA A 307 7.43 0.74 2.90
C ALA A 307 6.66 1.98 3.42
N CYS A 308 5.91 1.85 4.51
CA CYS A 308 5.15 2.96 5.08
C CYS A 308 5.99 3.89 5.96
N LEU A 309 7.18 3.47 6.41
CA LEU A 309 8.04 4.28 7.27
C LEU A 309 8.54 5.54 6.53
N SER A 310 8.31 6.70 7.14
CA SER A 310 8.67 8.00 6.60
C SER A 310 9.54 8.80 7.56
N GLU A 311 10.41 9.65 7.01
CA GLU A 311 11.20 10.61 7.81
C GLU A 311 10.32 11.63 8.55
N ARG A 312 9.06 11.78 8.11
CA ARG A 312 8.07 12.69 8.72
C ARG A 312 7.37 12.08 9.94
N ASP A 313 7.62 10.82 10.25
CA ASP A 313 7.03 10.15 11.42
C ASP A 313 7.65 10.65 12.72
N PHE A 314 6.91 10.56 13.82
CA PHE A 314 7.38 11.07 15.10
C PHE A 314 8.28 10.03 15.78
N PRO A 315 9.49 10.39 16.22
CA PRO A 315 10.35 9.49 16.96
C PRO A 315 9.75 9.20 18.34
N MET A 316 9.75 7.93 18.73
CA MET A 316 9.36 7.51 20.07
C MET A 316 10.48 7.82 21.08
N ALA A 317 10.12 8.17 22.32
CA ALA A 317 11.08 8.33 23.39
C ALA A 317 11.88 7.04 23.62
N ARG A 318 13.22 7.16 23.69
CA ARG A 318 14.14 6.02 23.80
C ARG A 318 13.83 5.09 24.99
N SER A 319 13.43 5.65 26.13
CA SER A 319 13.06 4.85 27.32
C SER A 319 11.84 3.96 27.08
N LEU A 320 10.84 4.43 26.35
CA LEU A 320 9.66 3.65 25.99
C LEU A 320 10.00 2.56 24.97
N PHE A 321 10.86 2.89 24.01
CA PHE A 321 11.36 1.94 23.03
C PHE A 321 12.13 0.77 23.69
N GLU A 322 13.10 1.06 24.56
CA GLU A 322 13.85 0.02 25.27
C GLU A 322 12.93 -0.82 26.17
N ARG A 323 11.93 -0.21 26.82
CA ARG A 323 10.93 -0.95 27.60
C ARG A 323 10.10 -1.89 26.73
N LYS A 324 9.75 -1.50 25.49
CA LYS A 324 9.08 -2.37 24.52
C LYS A 324 10.00 -3.52 24.10
N VAL A 325 11.26 -3.24 23.74
CA VAL A 325 12.24 -4.26 23.33
C VAL A 325 12.49 -5.27 24.46
N ALA A 326 12.60 -4.82 25.71
CA ALA A 326 12.80 -5.67 26.87
C ALA A 326 11.68 -6.70 27.08
N LYS A 327 10.45 -6.42 26.61
CA LYS A 327 9.33 -7.38 26.66
C LYS A 327 9.60 -8.66 25.84
N TYR A 328 10.44 -8.56 24.81
CA TYR A 328 10.75 -9.66 23.89
C TYR A 328 12.06 -10.39 24.22
N GLY A 329 12.90 -9.85 25.12
CA GLY A 329 14.23 -10.38 25.43
C GLY A 329 14.28 -11.69 26.23
N GLY A 330 13.13 -12.28 26.58
CA GLY A 330 13.07 -13.49 27.42
C GLY A 330 13.05 -14.82 26.66
N SER A 331 12.59 -14.85 25.40
CA SER A 331 12.42 -16.10 24.62
C SER A 331 12.89 -15.98 23.18
N GLN A 332 13.19 -14.78 22.70
CA GLN A 332 13.38 -14.49 21.28
C GLN A 332 14.76 -13.89 21.05
N SER A 333 15.36 -14.23 19.91
CA SER A 333 16.66 -13.70 19.51
C SER A 333 16.47 -12.29 18.95
N ILE A 334 16.95 -11.28 19.68
CA ILE A 334 16.84 -9.88 19.27
C ILE A 334 17.99 -9.53 18.33
N LEU A 335 17.66 -9.14 17.09
CA LEU A 335 18.59 -8.51 16.16
C LEU A 335 18.30 -7.03 16.07
N ARG A 336 19.23 -6.20 16.56
CA ARG A 336 19.13 -4.75 16.47
C ARG A 336 19.90 -4.26 15.24
N LEU A 337 19.26 -3.41 14.45
CA LEU A 337 19.84 -2.79 13.26
C LEU A 337 19.82 -1.28 13.45
N GLY A 338 20.97 -0.63 13.25
CA GLY A 338 21.12 0.79 13.50
C GLY A 338 21.46 1.13 14.95
N GLY A 339 21.38 2.42 15.29
CA GLY A 339 21.98 2.98 16.50
C GLY A 339 23.52 3.12 16.39
N ASP A 340 24.13 3.94 17.25
CA ASP A 340 25.59 4.24 17.23
C ASP A 340 26.52 3.09 17.66
N GLY A 341 26.16 1.84 17.33
CA GLY A 341 26.86 0.65 17.77
C GLY A 341 26.97 -0.42 16.69
N LYS A 342 27.53 -0.05 15.52
CA LYS A 342 27.86 -0.90 14.36
C LYS A 342 26.71 -1.52 13.58
#